data_AF-A0AAW2QZ68-F1
#
_entry.id   AF-A0AAW2QZ68-F1
#
_cell.length_a   1.000
_cell.length_b   1.000
_cell.length_c   1.000
_cell.angle_alpha   90.00
_cell.angle_beta   90.00
_cell.angle_gamma   90.00
#
_symmetry.space_group_name_H-M   'P 1'
#
loop_
_entity.id
_entity.type
_entity.pdbx_description
1 polymer ?
#
loop_
_entity_poly.entity_id
_entity_poly.type
_entity_poly.pdbx_seq_one_letter_code
_entity_poly.pdbx_strand_id
1 'polypeptide(L)'
;MSISKALPDLSKLEPLDGTNYKRWSQKLLIFFEQLDVDYVLFSTPPKPDVHTETSSVALTPVTYEGVGNVKMKYDRDNKTVRGHLLNHMNNILFDLFVNQKSAKEIWNTLETRYGGDDAGRKKIRGG
;
A
#
# COMPACT_ATOMS: atom_id res chain seq x y z
N MET A 1 6.06 -23.70 -22.45
CA MET A 1 7.14 -22.85 -21.90
C MET A 1 6.57 -22.10 -20.70
N SER A 2 6.92 -22.51 -19.49
CA SER A 2 6.54 -21.77 -18.28
C SER A 2 7.44 -20.54 -18.20
N ILE A 3 6.90 -19.36 -18.46
CA ILE A 3 7.58 -18.12 -18.11
C ILE A 3 7.55 -18.08 -16.59
N SER A 4 8.66 -18.47 -15.97
CA SER A 4 8.91 -18.16 -14.57
C SER A 4 8.80 -16.64 -14.44
N LYS A 5 7.67 -16.15 -13.90
CA LYS A 5 7.48 -14.73 -13.59
C LYS A 5 8.55 -14.37 -12.54
N ALA A 6 9.68 -13.87 -13.01
CA ALA A 6 10.70 -13.33 -12.13
C ALA A 6 10.09 -12.11 -11.43
N LEU A 7 10.11 -12.11 -10.10
CA LEU A 7 9.69 -10.96 -9.31
C LEU A 7 10.53 -9.73 -9.74
N PRO A 8 9.91 -8.55 -9.92
CA PRO A 8 10.62 -7.31 -10.15
C PRO A 8 11.70 -7.15 -9.10
N ASP A 9 12.94 -7.04 -9.55
CA ASP A 9 14.06 -6.76 -8.68
C ASP A 9 13.96 -5.31 -8.19
N LEU A 10 13.46 -5.14 -6.97
CA LEU A 10 13.37 -3.84 -6.30
C LEU A 10 14.72 -3.35 -5.76
N SER A 11 15.79 -4.17 -5.78
CA SER A 11 17.11 -3.72 -5.29
C SER A 11 17.68 -2.54 -6.10
N LYS A 12 17.18 -2.35 -7.33
CA LYS A 12 17.53 -1.25 -8.23
C LYS A 12 16.45 -0.18 -8.33
N LEU A 13 15.45 -0.20 -7.44
CA LEU A 13 14.44 0.85 -7.38
C LEU A 13 15.07 2.10 -6.73
N GLU A 14 15.18 3.18 -7.51
CA GLU A 14 15.57 4.48 -6.98
C GLU A 14 14.56 4.93 -5.92
N PRO A 15 15.02 5.40 -4.74
CA PRO A 15 14.13 5.92 -3.73
C PRO A 15 13.28 7.09 -4.23
N LEU A 16 12.07 7.23 -3.69
CA LEU A 16 11.23 8.40 -3.96
C LEU A 16 11.91 9.67 -3.41
N ASP A 17 12.21 10.60 -4.31
CA ASP A 17 12.82 11.90 -3.98
C ASP A 17 11.86 13.09 -4.19
N GLY A 18 10.61 12.79 -4.56
CA GLY A 18 9.57 13.77 -4.87
C GLY A 18 9.47 14.14 -6.35
N THR A 19 10.38 13.64 -7.19
CA THR A 19 10.39 13.96 -8.62
C THR A 19 10.29 12.77 -9.56
N ASN A 20 10.44 11.56 -9.04
CA ASN A 20 10.39 10.31 -9.79
C ASN A 20 9.13 9.48 -9.48
N TYR A 21 8.09 10.12 -8.93
CA TYR A 21 6.91 9.44 -8.38
C TYR A 21 6.24 8.49 -9.36
N LYS A 22 6.06 8.86 -10.63
CA LYS A 22 5.37 8.00 -11.61
C LYS A 22 6.14 6.69 -11.85
N ARG A 23 7.47 6.77 -11.96
CA ARG A 23 8.31 5.57 -12.14
C ARG A 23 8.34 4.72 -10.88
N TRP A 24 8.50 5.38 -9.73
CA TRP A 24 8.55 4.73 -8.42
C TRP A 24 7.25 3.97 -8.09
N SER A 25 6.11 4.66 -8.21
CA SER A 25 4.78 4.14 -7.94
C SER A 25 4.43 2.95 -8.84
N GLN A 26 4.70 3.04 -10.15
CA GLN A 26 4.43 1.95 -11.09
C GLN A 26 5.26 0.70 -10.80
N LYS A 27 6.54 0.85 -10.46
CA LYS A 27 7.39 -0.30 -10.09
C LYS A 27 6.89 -1.00 -8.82
N LEU A 28 6.45 -0.24 -7.81
CA LEU A 28 5.88 -0.82 -6.60
C LEU A 28 4.51 -1.47 -6.85
N LEU A 29 3.65 -0.88 -7.68
CA LEU A 29 2.36 -1.48 -8.04
C LEU A 29 2.53 -2.83 -8.72
N ILE A 30 3.40 -2.93 -9.72
CA ILE A 30 3.70 -4.20 -10.41
C ILE A 30 4.22 -5.24 -9.40
N PHE A 31 5.05 -4.82 -8.45
CA PHE A 31 5.55 -5.70 -7.41
C PHE A 31 4.44 -6.17 -6.46
N PHE A 32 3.55 -5.29 -6.02
CA PHE A 32 2.44 -5.65 -5.14
C PHE A 32 1.37 -6.52 -5.82
N GLU A 33 1.09 -6.30 -7.11
CA GLU A 33 0.19 -7.13 -7.90
C GLU A 33 0.70 -8.57 -7.99
N GLN A 34 2.02 -8.76 -8.16
CA GLN A 34 2.60 -10.10 -8.18
C GLN A 34 2.59 -10.81 -6.81
N LEU A 35 2.57 -10.03 -5.73
CA LEU A 35 2.41 -10.54 -4.38
C LEU A 35 0.94 -10.71 -3.97
N ASP A 36 -0.02 -10.31 -4.80
CA ASP A 36 -1.46 -10.31 -4.50
C ASP A 36 -1.81 -9.49 -3.23
N VAL A 37 -1.14 -8.34 -3.08
CA VAL A 37 -1.31 -7.40 -1.94
C VAL A 37 -1.62 -5.96 -2.34
N ASP A 38 -1.70 -5.66 -3.64
CA ASP A 38 -2.04 -4.32 -4.16
C ASP A 38 -3.42 -3.85 -3.70
N TYR A 39 -4.34 -4.80 -3.46
CA TYR A 39 -5.67 -4.53 -2.91
C TYR A 39 -5.63 -3.71 -1.61
N VAL A 40 -4.57 -3.78 -0.81
CA VAL A 40 -4.38 -2.99 0.42
C VAL A 40 -4.41 -1.49 0.13
N LEU A 41 -3.87 -1.05 -1.01
CA LEU A 41 -3.76 0.36 -1.38
C LEU A 41 -5.13 0.95 -1.75
N PHE A 42 -6.01 0.14 -2.33
CA PHE A 42 -7.27 0.62 -2.91
C PHE A 42 -8.48 0.26 -2.05
N SER A 43 -8.44 -0.83 -1.30
CA SER A 43 -9.56 -1.34 -0.51
C SER A 43 -9.75 -0.56 0.80
N THR A 44 -10.95 -0.61 1.35
CA THR A 44 -11.19 -0.13 2.73
C THR A 44 -10.74 -1.19 3.74
N PRO A 45 -10.07 -0.81 4.85
CA PRO A 45 -9.75 -1.74 5.91
C PRO A 45 -11.02 -2.45 6.42
N PRO A 46 -10.94 -3.76 6.73
CA PRO A 46 -12.06 -4.46 7.36
C PRO A 46 -12.40 -3.77 8.69
N LYS A 47 -13.69 -3.52 8.94
CA LYS A 47 -14.14 -2.86 10.17
C LYS A 47 -13.82 -3.75 11.38
N PRO A 48 -13.34 -3.19 12.50
CA PRO A 48 -13.30 -3.93 13.75
C PRO A 48 -14.75 -4.19 14.19
N ASP A 49 -15.09 -5.44 14.47
CA ASP A 49 -16.38 -5.81 15.06
C ASP A 49 -16.53 -5.09 16.40
N VAL A 50 -17.48 -4.16 16.48
CA VAL A 50 -17.98 -3.63 17.74
C VAL A 50 -18.92 -4.69 18.31
N HIS A 51 -18.37 -5.69 18.99
CA HIS A 51 -19.16 -6.52 19.90
C HIS A 51 -19.44 -5.67 21.14
N THR A 52 -20.54 -4.93 21.11
CA THR A 52 -21.17 -4.39 22.31
C THR A 52 -21.61 -5.59 23.16
N GLU A 53 -21.02 -5.74 24.34
CA GLU A 53 -21.51 -6.64 25.39
C GLU A 53 -22.95 -6.26 25.75
N THR A 54 -23.95 -6.97 25.26
CA THR A 54 -25.27 -7.07 25.91
C THR A 54 -25.97 -8.36 25.47
N SER A 55 -26.07 -9.28 26.43
CA SER A 55 -27.03 -10.36 26.63
C SER A 55 -27.88 -10.89 25.45
N SER A 56 -27.74 -12.21 25.27
CA SER A 56 -28.81 -13.19 25.06
C SER A 56 -29.75 -12.97 23.86
N VAL A 57 -29.57 -13.79 22.82
CA VAL A 57 -30.49 -14.88 22.41
C VAL A 57 -30.09 -15.33 21.01
N ALA A 58 -29.72 -16.62 20.93
CA ALA A 58 -29.73 -17.50 19.76
C ALA A 58 -29.61 -16.89 18.36
N LEU A 59 -28.42 -16.95 17.76
CA LEU A 59 -28.26 -17.05 16.30
C LEU A 59 -27.04 -17.94 15.96
N THR A 60 -27.31 -18.88 15.07
CA THR A 60 -26.48 -19.81 14.28
C THR A 60 -24.94 -19.63 14.23
N PRO A 61 -24.16 -20.73 14.08
CA PRO A 61 -22.70 -20.66 13.92
C PRO A 61 -22.35 -20.21 12.50
N VAL A 62 -22.53 -18.93 12.21
CA VAL A 62 -22.11 -18.33 10.93
C VAL A 62 -20.82 -17.55 11.17
N THR A 63 -19.70 -18.22 10.91
CA THR A 63 -18.49 -17.63 10.31
C THR A 63 -17.67 -16.61 11.12
N TYR A 64 -17.57 -16.76 12.45
CA TYR A 64 -16.58 -16.01 13.25
C TYR A 64 -15.12 -16.26 12.80
N GLU A 65 -14.83 -17.47 12.32
CA GLU A 65 -13.49 -17.86 11.85
C GLU A 65 -13.09 -17.14 10.56
N GLY A 66 -14.05 -16.89 9.65
CA GLY A 66 -13.80 -16.25 8.37
C GLY A 66 -13.48 -14.75 8.50
N VAL A 67 -14.23 -14.01 9.33
CA VAL A 67 -14.05 -12.56 9.49
C VAL A 67 -12.72 -12.23 10.21
N GLY A 68 -12.40 -12.99 11.27
CA GLY A 68 -11.11 -12.88 11.96
C GLY A 68 -9.93 -13.14 11.03
N ASN A 69 -10.02 -14.16 10.18
CA ASN A 69 -8.99 -14.50 9.20
C ASN A 69 -8.81 -13.39 8.15
N VAL A 70 -9.89 -12.76 7.68
CA VAL A 70 -9.82 -11.65 6.71
C VAL A 70 -9.11 -10.43 7.32
N LYS A 71 -9.44 -10.05 8.57
CA LYS A 71 -8.76 -8.94 9.25
C LYS A 71 -7.28 -9.24 9.49
N MET A 72 -6.94 -10.44 9.95
CA MET A 72 -5.55 -10.82 10.17
C MET A 72 -4.74 -10.83 8.86
N LYS A 73 -5.34 -11.30 7.75
CA LYS A 73 -4.71 -11.22 6.43
C LYS A 73 -4.47 -9.77 6.01
N TYR A 74 -5.49 -8.91 6.10
CA TYR A 74 -5.34 -7.48 5.78
C TYR A 74 -4.26 -6.82 6.62
N ASP A 75 -4.22 -7.06 7.93
CA ASP A 75 -3.23 -6.46 8.83
C ASP A 75 -1.80 -6.90 8.48
N ARG A 76 -1.61 -8.16 8.03
CA ARG A 76 -0.31 -8.68 7.56
C ARG A 76 0.08 -8.01 6.25
N ASP A 77 -0.80 -8.00 5.27
CA ASP A 77 -0.52 -7.47 3.94
C ASP A 77 -0.31 -5.95 4.00
N ASN A 78 -1.07 -5.24 4.83
CA ASN A 78 -0.84 -3.82 5.14
C ASN A 78 0.55 -3.57 5.73
N LYS A 79 1.03 -4.43 6.64
CA LYS A 79 2.39 -4.30 7.18
C LYS A 79 3.45 -4.49 6.08
N THR A 80 3.26 -5.48 5.20
CA THR A 80 4.15 -5.75 4.07
C THR A 80 4.21 -4.56 3.11
N VAL A 81 3.06 -4.10 2.60
CA VAL A 81 2.97 -2.98 1.67
C VAL A 81 3.56 -1.72 2.29
N ARG A 82 3.21 -1.42 3.55
CA ARG A 82 3.77 -0.28 4.28
C ARG A 82 5.29 -0.35 4.40
N GLY A 83 5.84 -1.50 4.73
CA GLY A 83 7.29 -1.70 4.82
C GLY A 83 7.99 -1.41 3.50
N HIS A 84 7.43 -1.88 2.38
CA HIS A 84 7.99 -1.60 1.06
C HIS A 84 7.92 -0.13 0.66
N LEU A 85 6.81 0.56 0.95
CA LEU A 85 6.68 2.00 0.71
C LEU A 85 7.76 2.76 1.48
N LEU A 86 7.91 2.51 2.78
CA LEU A 86 8.88 3.17 3.66
C LEU A 86 10.33 2.90 3.24
N ASN A 87 10.67 1.66 2.89
CA ASN A 87 12.03 1.29 2.50
C ASN A 87 12.49 1.92 1.17
N HIS A 88 11.55 2.33 0.31
CA HIS A 88 11.87 2.88 -1.01
C HIS A 88 11.58 4.37 -1.12
N MET A 89 11.47 5.09 -0.01
CA MET A 89 11.43 6.56 -0.02
C MET A 89 12.68 7.13 0.66
N ASN A 90 12.99 8.40 0.41
CA ASN A 90 14.10 9.05 1.10
C ASN A 90 13.84 9.21 2.62
N ASN A 91 14.89 9.52 3.39
CA ASN A 91 14.80 9.60 4.85
C ASN A 91 13.78 10.66 5.33
N ILE A 92 13.66 11.79 4.63
CA ILE A 92 12.71 12.85 4.99
C ILE A 92 11.26 12.34 4.90
N LEU A 93 10.93 11.60 3.83
CA LEU A 93 9.62 10.99 3.66
C LEU A 93 9.42 9.83 4.63
N PHE A 94 10.46 9.03 4.88
CA PHE A 94 10.42 7.98 5.88
C PHE A 94 10.01 8.52 7.25
N ASP A 95 10.70 9.55 7.74
CA ASP A 95 10.43 10.16 9.04
C ASP A 95 9.02 10.76 9.13
N LEU A 96 8.51 11.28 8.01
CA LEU A 96 7.15 11.80 7.91
C LEU A 96 6.08 10.70 8.03
N PHE A 97 6.34 9.52 7.46
CA PHE A 97 5.34 8.45 7.33
C PHE A 97 5.55 7.24 8.27
N VAL A 98 6.66 7.16 9.01
CA VAL A 98 6.98 5.99 9.86
C VAL A 98 5.89 5.68 10.90
N ASN A 99 5.23 6.72 11.43
CA ASN A 99 4.16 6.60 12.41
C ASN A 99 2.79 6.30 11.77
N GLN A 100 2.67 6.42 10.45
CA GLN A 100 1.43 6.16 9.75
C GLN A 100 1.21 4.64 9.67
N LYS A 101 0.02 4.17 10.10
CA LYS A 101 -0.26 2.72 10.21
C LYS A 101 -0.86 2.14 8.94
N SER A 102 -1.48 2.97 8.13
CA SER A 102 -2.18 2.59 6.91
C SER A 102 -1.30 2.80 5.68
N ALA A 103 -0.98 1.72 4.96
CA ALA A 103 -0.28 1.80 3.68
C ALA A 103 -1.07 2.63 2.65
N LYS A 104 -2.40 2.49 2.65
CA LYS A 104 -3.31 3.27 1.82
C LYS A 104 -3.22 4.77 2.08
N GLU A 105 -3.15 5.19 3.34
CA GLU A 105 -3.05 6.62 3.67
C GLU A 105 -1.69 7.21 3.23
N ILE A 106 -0.60 6.46 3.40
CA ILE A 106 0.72 6.84 2.86
C ILE A 106 0.63 7.00 1.34
N TRP A 107 0.11 5.98 0.66
CA TRP A 107 -0.03 5.97 -0.80
C TRP A 107 -0.84 7.17 -1.32
N ASN A 108 -2.04 7.39 -0.77
CA ASN A 108 -2.91 8.51 -1.18
C ASN A 108 -2.25 9.87 -0.95
N THR A 109 -1.50 10.02 0.14
CA THR A 109 -0.78 11.27 0.44
C THR A 109 0.33 11.52 -0.58
N LEU A 110 1.10 10.48 -0.93
CA LEU A 110 2.14 10.57 -1.95
C LEU A 110 1.55 10.84 -3.33
N GLU A 111 0.45 10.18 -3.70
CA GLU A 111 -0.26 10.41 -4.96
C GLU A 111 -0.77 11.84 -5.07
N THR A 112 -1.39 12.36 -4.00
CA THR A 112 -1.90 13.73 -3.98
C THR A 112 -0.79 14.75 -4.11
N ARG A 113 0.36 14.51 -3.45
CA ARG A 113 1.48 15.45 -3.43
C ARG A 113 2.33 15.40 -4.71
N TYR A 114 2.59 14.21 -5.25
CA TYR A 114 3.59 14.01 -6.31
C TYR A 114 3.01 13.42 -7.61
N GLY A 115 1.77 12.93 -7.60
CA GLY A 115 1.11 12.32 -8.76
C GLY A 115 0.88 13.29 -9.91
N GLY A 116 0.60 14.56 -9.61
CA GLY A 116 0.42 15.63 -10.60
C GLY A 116 1.73 16.29 -11.03
N ASP A 117 2.72 16.38 -10.14
CA ASP A 117 3.95 17.15 -10.36
C ASP A 117 4.88 16.53 -11.41
N ASP A 118 4.83 15.21 -11.58
CA ASP A 118 5.64 14.49 -12.58
C ASP A 118 5.18 14.76 -14.03
N ALA A 119 3.96 15.27 -14.22
CA ALA A 119 3.45 15.69 -15.53
C ALA A 119 3.87 17.14 -15.90
N GLY A 120 4.40 17.93 -14.95
CA GLY A 120 4.56 19.37 -15.09
C GLY A 120 5.96 19.87 -15.48
N ARG A 121 7.00 19.02 -15.46
CA ARG A 121 8.36 19.46 -15.85
C ARG A 121 8.66 19.22 -17.34
N LYS A 122 7.78 19.75 -18.20
CA LYS A 122 8.14 20.16 -19.57
C LYS A 122 7.90 21.66 -19.73
N LYS A 123 8.58 22.47 -18.90
CA LYS A 123 8.90 23.83 -19.32
C LYS A 123 10.15 23.75 -20.19
N ILE A 124 9.95 23.52 -21.49
CA ILE A 124 10.96 23.85 -22.50
C ILE A 124 11.27 25.33 -22.28
N ARG A 125 12.45 25.63 -21.74
CA ARG A 125 13.05 26.96 -21.77
C ARG A 125 14.14 26.92 -22.83
N GLY A 126 14.01 27.80 -23.82
CA GLY A 126 15.15 28.28 -24.60
C GLY A 126 15.20 27.74 -26.03
N GLY A 127 15.03 28.67 -26.97
CA GLY A 127 15.15 28.50 -28.42
C GLY A 127 14.32 29.55 -29.12
#